data_AF-A0A2K3K0P5-F1
#
_entry.id   AF-A0A2K3K0P5-F1
#
_cell.length_a   1.000
_cell.length_b   1.000
_cell.length_c   1.000
_cell.angle_alpha   90.00
_cell.angle_beta   90.00
_cell.angle_gamma   90.00
#
_symmetry.space_group_name_H-M   'P 1'
#
loop_
_entity.id
_entity.type
_entity.pdbx_description
1 polymer ?
#
loop_
_entity_poly.entity_id
_entity_poly.type
_entity_poly.pdbx_seq_one_letter_code
_entity_poly.pdbx_strand_id
1 'polypeptide(L)'
;IVTGIVPSTKNLTRFSADSFIGNPLLCGNWIGSICRSYVPNSRENFSKVAVVCLTLGIIVLLAMVTIAIYRSIQSKQLMKGSSKTVQVPPRLVILHMDLALHTLDDIMRSTEDLSEKFIVGCGASSTVYKCVLKNSRPIAVKRLYNQHPHNIRDFETELETIGSIRHRNLVTLHGYALTP
;
A
#
# COMPACT_ATOMS: atom_id res chain seq x y z
N ILE A 1 33.62 -56.70 17.52
CA ILE A 1 34.56 -55.73 18.12
C ILE A 1 33.86 -54.38 18.10
N VAL A 2 33.59 -53.77 19.26
CA VAL A 2 32.92 -52.46 19.35
C VAL A 2 33.99 -51.38 19.41
N THR A 3 33.85 -50.34 18.59
CA THR A 3 34.85 -49.27 18.45
C THR A 3 34.18 -47.90 18.46
N GLY A 4 34.81 -46.87 19.02
CA GLY A 4 34.32 -45.49 18.98
C GLY A 4 34.01 -44.87 20.35
N ILE A 5 33.47 -43.65 20.34
CA ILE A 5 33.16 -42.88 21.56
C ILE A 5 31.92 -43.46 22.24
N VAL A 6 32.00 -43.71 23.54
CA VAL A 6 30.83 -44.06 24.35
C VAL A 6 29.93 -42.82 24.46
N PRO A 7 28.72 -42.82 23.89
CA PRO A 7 27.88 -41.63 23.88
C PRO A 7 27.34 -41.33 25.29
N SER A 8 27.34 -40.05 25.66
CA SER A 8 26.86 -39.55 26.97
C SER A 8 25.33 -39.56 27.10
N THR A 9 24.71 -40.68 26.75
CA THR A 9 23.27 -40.91 26.96
C THR A 9 23.01 -41.35 28.40
N LYS A 10 21.86 -40.97 28.96
CA LYS A 10 21.51 -41.21 30.38
C LYS A 10 21.58 -42.68 30.83
N ASN A 11 21.49 -43.64 29.90
CA ASN A 11 21.61 -45.07 30.21
C ASN A 11 23.06 -45.52 30.40
N LEU A 12 24.01 -44.95 29.65
CA LEU A 12 25.42 -45.37 29.68
C LEU A 12 26.20 -44.68 30.80
N THR A 13 25.75 -43.51 31.26
CA THR A 13 26.30 -42.82 32.44
C THR A 13 26.05 -43.54 33.76
N ARG A 14 25.23 -44.61 33.77
CA ARG A 14 24.92 -45.40 34.97
C ARG A 14 26.00 -46.44 35.28
N PHE A 15 26.82 -46.81 34.30
CA PHE A 15 27.89 -47.79 34.47
C PHE A 15 29.18 -47.11 34.92
N SER A 16 29.92 -47.75 35.84
CA SER A 16 31.27 -47.30 36.21
C SER A 16 32.20 -47.37 35.00
N ALA A 17 33.21 -46.49 34.96
CA ALA A 17 34.32 -46.53 34.01
C ALA A 17 34.96 -47.93 33.90
N ASP A 18 35.00 -48.68 35.00
CA ASP A 18 35.58 -50.03 35.04
C ASP A 18 34.84 -51.03 34.15
N SER A 19 33.55 -50.79 33.89
CA SER A 19 32.72 -51.63 33.01
C SER A 19 33.18 -51.62 31.56
N PHE A 20 34.02 -50.64 31.19
CA PHE A 20 34.54 -50.46 29.84
C PHE A 20 36.03 -50.84 29.73
N ILE A 21 36.67 -51.23 30.84
CA ILE A 21 38.06 -51.72 30.86
C ILE A 21 38.15 -53.04 30.07
N GLY A 22 39.22 -53.19 29.27
CA GLY A 22 39.43 -54.35 28.39
C GLY A 22 38.91 -54.17 26.96
N ASN A 23 38.28 -53.04 26.64
CA ASN A 23 37.88 -52.67 25.28
C ASN A 23 38.79 -51.54 24.74
N PRO A 24 39.97 -51.87 24.18
CA PRO A 24 40.97 -50.86 23.80
C PRO A 24 40.53 -49.92 22.65
N LEU A 25 39.45 -50.27 21.96
CA LEU A 25 38.91 -49.49 20.83
C LEU A 25 37.70 -48.61 21.23
N LEU A 26 37.28 -48.64 22.51
CA LEU A 26 36.27 -47.73 23.06
C LEU A 26 36.93 -46.49 23.66
N CYS A 27 36.31 -45.34 23.42
CA CYS A 27 36.81 -44.01 23.77
C CYS A 27 35.92 -43.36 24.84
N GLY A 28 36.52 -42.90 25.95
CA GLY A 28 35.80 -42.19 27.03
C GLY A 28 36.74 -41.50 28.01
N ASN A 29 36.31 -41.34 29.27
CA ASN A 29 37.02 -40.52 30.27
C ASN A 29 37.59 -41.38 31.42
N TRP A 30 38.43 -42.37 31.09
CA TRP A 30 39.10 -43.27 32.04
C TRP A 30 40.57 -43.47 31.68
N ILE A 31 41.38 -43.95 32.64
CA ILE A 31 42.82 -44.14 32.46
C ILE A 31 43.08 -45.11 31.28
N GLY A 32 43.84 -44.66 30.27
CA GLY A 32 44.27 -45.48 29.13
C GLY A 32 43.52 -45.27 27.81
N SER A 33 42.43 -44.51 27.77
CA SER A 33 41.74 -44.21 26.49
C SER A 33 42.37 -43.03 25.75
N ILE A 34 42.88 -43.26 24.53
CA ILE A 34 43.45 -42.20 23.66
C ILE A 34 42.33 -41.65 22.77
N CYS A 35 41.65 -40.60 23.24
CA CYS A 35 40.66 -39.88 22.44
C CYS A 35 41.34 -38.68 21.75
N ARG A 36 41.34 -38.64 20.41
CA ARG A 36 41.63 -37.40 19.68
C ARG A 36 40.40 -36.50 19.83
N SER A 37 40.48 -35.50 20.70
CA SER A 37 39.38 -34.58 20.99
C SER A 37 38.93 -33.82 19.74
N TYR A 38 37.87 -34.30 19.08
CA TYR A 38 37.01 -33.47 18.26
C TYR A 38 35.78 -33.15 19.09
N VAL A 39 35.76 -31.97 19.71
CA VAL A 39 34.58 -31.41 20.36
C VAL A 39 33.68 -30.89 19.24
N PRO A 40 32.54 -31.52 18.92
CA PRO A 40 31.59 -30.90 18.01
C PRO A 40 30.91 -29.80 18.81
N ASN A 41 31.26 -28.56 18.52
CA ASN A 41 30.62 -27.40 19.11
C ASN A 41 29.23 -27.25 18.47
N SER A 42 28.25 -28.06 18.85
CA SER A 42 26.87 -27.92 18.39
C SER A 42 26.20 -26.76 19.12
N ARG A 43 26.69 -25.53 18.85
CA ARG A 43 25.85 -24.35 18.99
C ARG A 43 24.83 -24.44 17.87
N GLU A 44 23.63 -24.90 18.18
CA GLU A 44 22.52 -24.82 17.26
C GLU A 44 22.25 -23.35 16.94
N ASN A 45 22.78 -22.90 15.81
CA ASN A 45 22.44 -21.62 15.23
C ASN A 45 21.06 -21.76 14.58
N PHE A 46 20.01 -21.90 15.41
CA PHE A 46 18.65 -21.63 14.96
C PHE A 46 18.70 -20.31 14.19
N SER A 47 18.22 -20.32 12.94
CA SER A 47 18.53 -19.31 11.94
C SER A 47 18.14 -17.92 12.44
N LYS A 48 19.07 -17.22 13.09
CA LYS A 48 18.90 -15.84 13.57
C LYS A 48 18.52 -14.95 12.40
N VAL A 49 18.99 -15.29 11.21
CA VAL A 49 18.59 -14.71 9.93
C VAL A 49 17.09 -14.87 9.69
N ALA A 50 16.52 -16.07 9.85
CA ALA A 50 15.08 -16.30 9.69
C ALA A 50 14.25 -15.48 10.69
N VAL A 51 14.71 -15.37 11.94
CA VAL A 51 14.02 -14.55 12.96
C VAL A 51 14.05 -13.07 12.58
N VAL A 52 15.21 -12.55 12.14
CA VAL A 52 15.35 -11.16 11.70
C VAL A 52 14.51 -10.88 10.44
N CYS A 53 14.46 -11.81 9.49
CA CYS A 53 13.63 -11.66 8.30
C CYS A 53 12.14 -11.65 8.63
N LEU A 54 11.68 -12.51 9.56
CA LEU A 54 10.29 -12.55 10.00
C LEU A 54 9.90 -11.26 10.72
N THR A 55 10.75 -10.73 11.60
CA THR A 55 10.44 -9.49 12.31
C THR A 55 10.39 -8.29 11.36
N LEU A 56 11.34 -8.17 10.44
CA LEU A 56 11.33 -7.12 9.41
C LEU A 56 10.10 -7.22 8.49
N GLY A 57 9.74 -8.43 8.07
CA GLY A 57 8.55 -8.67 7.24
C GLY A 57 7.25 -8.22 7.92
N ILE A 58 7.08 -8.54 9.22
CA ILE A 58 5.91 -8.13 10.00
C ILE A 58 5.85 -6.60 10.12
N ILE A 59 6.98 -5.94 10.39
CA ILE A 59 7.03 -4.47 10.51
C ILE A 59 6.61 -3.81 9.19
N VAL A 60 7.11 -4.30 8.05
CA VAL A 60 6.74 -3.78 6.73
C VAL A 60 5.25 -4.00 6.44
N LEU A 61 4.71 -5.18 6.74
CA LEU A 61 3.28 -5.46 6.59
C LEU A 61 2.41 -4.53 7.43
N LEU A 62 2.76 -4.31 8.69
CA LEU A 62 2.04 -3.38 9.58
C LEU A 62 2.12 -1.93 9.08
N ALA A 63 3.27 -1.50 8.56
CA ALA A 63 3.42 -0.17 7.96
C ALA A 63 2.54 -0.01 6.70
N MET A 64 2.48 -1.03 5.83
CA MET A 64 1.62 -1.00 4.65
C MET A 64 0.13 -0.96 5.01
N VAL A 65 -0.29 -1.74 6.00
CA VAL A 65 -1.68 -1.76 6.48
C VAL A 65 -2.04 -0.42 7.13
N THR A 66 -1.18 0.16 7.96
CA THR A 66 -1.44 1.46 8.58
C THR A 66 -1.53 2.59 7.56
N ILE A 67 -0.67 2.60 6.53
CA ILE A 67 -0.76 3.54 5.40
C ILE A 67 -2.07 3.35 4.62
N ALA A 68 -2.46 2.10 4.33
CA ALA A 68 -3.70 1.80 3.63
C ALA A 68 -4.93 2.26 4.42
N ILE A 69 -4.95 1.99 5.73
CA ILE A 69 -5.99 2.47 6.65
C ILE A 69 -6.00 4.00 6.67
N TYR A 70 -4.85 4.66 6.84
CA TYR A 70 -4.75 6.12 6.85
C TYR A 70 -5.29 6.74 5.56
N ARG A 71 -4.92 6.20 4.39
CA ARG A 71 -5.45 6.65 3.09
C ARG A 71 -6.96 6.40 2.97
N SER A 72 -7.44 5.26 3.46
CA SER A 72 -8.88 4.94 3.43
C SER A 72 -9.69 5.85 4.35
N ILE A 73 -9.15 6.22 5.51
CA ILE A 73 -9.78 7.14 6.46
C ILE A 73 -9.70 8.56 5.92
N GLN A 74 -8.58 8.99 5.34
CA GLN A 74 -8.47 10.30 4.70
C GLN A 74 -9.48 10.43 3.55
N SER A 75 -9.66 9.38 2.74
CA SER A 75 -10.69 9.34 1.70
C SER A 75 -12.11 9.49 2.28
N LYS A 76 -12.35 9.01 3.51
CA LYS A 76 -13.64 9.14 4.21
C LYS A 76 -13.78 10.47 4.98
N GLN A 77 -12.69 11.06 5.46
CA GLN A 77 -12.65 12.34 6.17
C GLN A 77 -12.75 13.52 5.20
N LEU A 78 -12.32 13.37 3.93
CA LEU A 78 -12.56 14.37 2.88
C LEU A 78 -14.06 14.50 2.53
N MET A 79 -14.89 13.53 2.91
CA MET A 79 -16.36 13.60 2.87
C MET A 79 -16.97 14.23 4.15
N LYS A 80 -16.16 14.57 5.17
CA LYS A 80 -16.69 15.05 6.46
C LYS A 80 -15.84 16.17 7.05
N GLY A 81 -15.88 17.34 6.42
CA GLY A 81 -15.53 18.60 7.10
C GLY A 81 -14.64 19.54 6.32
N SER A 82 -15.23 20.68 5.96
CA SER A 82 -14.53 21.92 5.57
C SER A 82 -13.55 22.38 6.66
N SER A 83 -12.25 22.55 6.33
CA SER A 83 -11.48 23.72 6.77
C SER A 83 -10.04 23.80 6.23
N LYS A 84 -9.77 24.96 5.61
CA LYS A 84 -8.55 25.78 5.66
C LYS A 84 -7.27 25.25 5.00
N THR A 85 -7.15 25.53 3.70
CA THR A 85 -5.89 25.91 3.06
C THR A 85 -6.17 26.97 1.99
N VAL A 86 -5.23 27.92 1.82
CA VAL A 86 -5.23 29.08 0.91
C VAL A 86 -6.17 28.89 -0.30
N GLN A 87 -7.22 29.72 -0.36
CA GLN A 87 -8.26 29.61 -1.38
C GLN A 87 -7.71 30.08 -2.72
N VAL A 88 -7.21 29.14 -3.51
CA VAL A 88 -7.33 29.20 -4.96
C VAL A 88 -8.46 28.26 -5.33
N PRO A 89 -9.44 28.74 -6.09
CA PRO A 89 -10.71 28.07 -6.26
C PRO A 89 -10.64 26.74 -6.99
N PRO A 90 -11.61 25.84 -6.70
CA PRO A 90 -11.68 24.54 -7.35
C PRO A 90 -11.93 24.70 -8.86
N ARG A 91 -11.19 23.93 -9.67
CA ARG A 91 -11.38 23.91 -11.13
C ARG A 91 -12.40 22.83 -11.50
N LEU A 92 -13.40 23.20 -12.29
CA LEU A 92 -14.46 22.31 -12.74
C LEU A 92 -14.29 22.00 -14.23
N VAL A 93 -14.34 20.73 -14.60
CA VAL A 93 -14.24 20.26 -15.98
C VAL A 93 -15.55 19.57 -16.37
N ILE A 94 -16.14 19.98 -17.50
CA ILE A 94 -17.48 19.59 -17.95
C ILE A 94 -17.38 18.76 -19.24
N LEU A 95 -17.94 17.55 -19.22
CA LEU A 95 -17.91 16.62 -20.34
C LEU A 95 -19.34 16.42 -20.91
N HIS A 96 -19.87 17.35 -21.73
CA HIS A 96 -20.96 17.08 -22.70
C HIS A 96 -21.16 18.12 -23.83
N MET A 97 -21.52 17.67 -25.05
CA MET A 97 -21.73 18.51 -26.25
C MET A 97 -22.67 19.69 -26.03
N ASP A 98 -22.17 20.84 -26.48
CA ASP A 98 -22.89 22.09 -26.76
C ASP A 98 -23.32 22.87 -25.52
N LEU A 99 -22.53 23.90 -25.15
CA LEU A 99 -22.71 24.54 -23.85
C LEU A 99 -22.27 26.00 -23.80
N ALA A 100 -23.22 26.89 -24.08
CA ALA A 100 -23.14 28.30 -23.77
C ALA A 100 -23.27 28.55 -22.25
N LEU A 101 -22.73 29.69 -21.81
CA LEU A 101 -22.56 30.23 -20.44
C LEU A 101 -23.68 30.00 -19.39
N HIS A 102 -24.86 29.50 -19.75
CA HIS A 102 -25.97 29.19 -18.85
C HIS A 102 -25.77 27.92 -18.01
N THR A 103 -24.67 27.18 -18.20
CA THR A 103 -24.61 25.80 -17.69
C THR A 103 -23.89 25.61 -16.36
N LEU A 104 -22.96 26.48 -15.96
CA LEU A 104 -22.35 26.32 -14.64
C LEU A 104 -23.40 26.40 -13.52
N ASP A 105 -24.27 27.42 -13.59
CA ASP A 105 -25.37 27.59 -12.64
C ASP A 105 -26.38 26.44 -12.71
N ASP A 106 -26.71 25.98 -13.91
CA ASP A 106 -27.62 24.84 -14.10
C ASP A 106 -27.00 23.53 -13.59
N ILE A 107 -25.68 23.35 -13.68
CA ILE A 107 -24.93 22.23 -13.08
C ILE A 107 -24.99 22.33 -11.56
N MET A 108 -24.69 23.50 -10.98
CA MET A 108 -24.72 23.68 -9.53
C MET A 108 -26.13 23.40 -8.99
N ARG A 109 -27.17 23.91 -9.65
CA ARG A 109 -28.57 23.62 -9.28
C ARG A 109 -28.93 22.13 -9.44
N SER A 110 -28.58 21.51 -10.56
CA SER A 110 -28.91 20.09 -10.82
C SER A 110 -28.18 19.13 -9.90
N THR A 111 -26.98 19.51 -9.43
CA THR A 111 -26.15 18.71 -8.52
C THR A 111 -26.26 19.13 -7.06
N GLU A 112 -27.16 20.06 -6.73
CA GLU A 112 -27.31 20.67 -5.40
C GLU A 112 -25.95 21.07 -4.82
N ASP A 113 -25.27 21.97 -5.54
CA ASP A 113 -23.94 22.47 -5.24
C ASP A 113 -22.89 21.37 -5.15
N LEU A 114 -22.92 20.42 -6.10
CA LEU A 114 -22.00 19.28 -6.17
C LEU A 114 -22.04 18.42 -4.88
N SER A 115 -23.26 18.13 -4.43
CA SER A 115 -23.53 17.29 -3.27
C SER A 115 -23.05 15.84 -3.46
N GLU A 116 -22.69 15.18 -2.36
CA GLU A 116 -22.15 13.82 -2.35
C GLU A 116 -23.08 12.79 -2.98
N LYS A 117 -24.39 13.03 -2.96
CA LYS A 117 -25.39 12.13 -3.55
C LYS A 117 -25.27 11.97 -5.07
N PHE A 118 -24.60 12.91 -5.73
CA PHE A 118 -24.38 12.88 -7.18
C PHE A 118 -23.02 12.31 -7.57
N ILE A 119 -22.17 11.91 -6.60
CA ILE A 119 -20.86 11.34 -6.88
C ILE A 119 -21.01 10.00 -7.58
N VAL A 120 -20.33 9.86 -8.71
CA VAL A 120 -20.20 8.59 -9.45
C VAL A 120 -18.78 8.04 -9.44
N GLY A 121 -17.80 8.84 -9.00
CA GLY A 121 -16.43 8.36 -8.82
C GLY A 121 -15.54 9.35 -8.08
N CYS A 122 -14.61 8.83 -7.28
CA CYS A 122 -13.59 9.60 -6.59
C CYS A 122 -12.21 9.11 -7.02
N GLY A 123 -11.33 10.03 -7.41
CA GLY A 123 -9.94 9.78 -7.76
C GLY A 123 -9.00 10.61 -6.89
N ALA A 124 -7.70 10.37 -7.03
CA ALA A 124 -6.69 11.07 -6.22
C ALA A 124 -6.67 12.60 -6.41
N SER A 125 -7.06 13.07 -7.58
CA SER A 125 -7.03 14.49 -7.97
C SER A 125 -8.39 15.04 -8.35
N SER A 126 -9.48 14.28 -8.20
CA SER A 126 -10.79 14.73 -8.65
C SER A 126 -11.97 13.94 -8.08
N THR A 127 -13.13 14.60 -7.97
CA THR A 127 -14.43 13.96 -7.83
C THR A 127 -15.23 14.07 -9.13
N VAL A 128 -15.88 13.00 -9.56
CA VAL A 128 -16.78 12.99 -10.72
C VAL A 128 -18.22 12.88 -10.24
N TYR A 129 -19.06 13.79 -10.74
CA TYR A 129 -20.49 13.89 -10.43
C TYR A 129 -21.32 13.59 -11.67
N LYS A 130 -22.44 12.89 -11.47
CA LYS A 130 -23.49 12.77 -12.47
C LYS A 130 -24.37 14.01 -12.40
N CYS A 131 -24.54 14.68 -13.52
CA CYS A 131 -25.43 15.82 -13.66
C CYS A 131 -26.43 15.53 -14.78
N VAL A 132 -27.70 15.86 -14.59
CA VAL A 132 -28.73 15.74 -15.63
C VAL A 132 -29.26 17.13 -15.91
N LEU A 133 -28.98 17.65 -17.11
CA LEU A 133 -29.44 18.98 -17.51
C LEU A 133 -30.93 18.95 -17.86
N LYS A 134 -31.53 20.14 -18.02
CA LYS A 134 -32.95 20.32 -18.39
C LYS A 134 -33.34 19.56 -19.68
N ASN A 135 -32.39 19.34 -20.58
CA ASN A 135 -32.57 18.53 -21.80
C ASN A 135 -32.59 17.01 -21.53
N SER A 136 -32.61 16.58 -20.26
CA SER A 136 -32.58 15.19 -19.80
C SER A 136 -31.35 14.38 -20.26
N ARG A 137 -30.29 15.04 -20.75
CA ARG A 137 -29.05 14.35 -21.09
C ARG A 137 -28.15 14.25 -19.85
N PRO A 138 -27.70 13.04 -19.48
CA PRO A 138 -26.75 12.85 -18.41
C PRO A 138 -25.34 13.26 -18.85
N ILE A 139 -24.63 13.96 -17.98
CA ILE A 139 -23.28 14.44 -18.21
C ILE A 139 -22.41 14.09 -17.00
N ALA A 140 -21.09 13.97 -17.24
CA ALA A 140 -20.12 13.82 -16.18
C ALA A 140 -19.45 15.18 -15.90
N VAL A 141 -19.47 15.59 -14.63
CA VAL A 141 -18.83 16.81 -14.15
C VAL A 141 -17.65 16.41 -13.28
N LYS A 142 -16.44 16.71 -13.70
CA LYS A 142 -15.20 16.37 -12.98
C LYS A 142 -14.68 17.60 -12.24
N ARG A 143 -14.82 17.61 -10.92
CA ARG A 143 -14.24 18.63 -10.04
C ARG A 143 -12.81 18.23 -9.71
N LEU A 144 -11.83 19.02 -10.12
CA LEU A 144 -10.43 18.78 -9.81
C LEU A 144 -10.08 19.36 -8.45
N TYR A 145 -9.30 18.60 -7.67
CA TYR A 145 -8.66 19.11 -6.47
C TYR A 145 -7.48 19.97 -6.90
N ASN A 146 -7.46 21.23 -6.49
CA ASN A 146 -6.43 22.15 -6.89
C ASN A 146 -5.10 21.80 -6.19
N GLN A 147 -4.22 21.05 -6.86
CA GLN A 147 -2.95 20.60 -6.30
C GLN A 147 -1.77 21.55 -6.60
N HIS A 148 -1.90 22.43 -7.60
CA HIS A 148 -0.81 23.32 -8.03
C HIS A 148 -1.34 24.73 -8.37
N PRO A 149 -1.33 25.67 -7.40
CA PRO A 149 -1.90 27.02 -7.57
C PRO A 149 -1.18 27.90 -8.61
N HIS A 150 0.03 27.54 -9.05
CA HIS A 150 0.86 28.38 -9.93
C HIS A 150 0.74 28.09 -11.43
N ASN A 151 0.06 27.03 -11.85
CA ASN A 151 0.08 26.55 -13.24
C ASN A 151 -1.31 26.60 -13.90
N ILE A 152 -2.02 27.73 -13.81
CA ILE A 152 -3.30 27.92 -14.52
C ILE A 152 -3.10 27.82 -16.03
N ARG A 153 -2.06 28.47 -16.55
CA ARG A 153 -1.79 28.53 -17.99
C ARG A 153 -1.47 27.16 -18.59
N ASP A 154 -0.69 26.34 -17.88
CA ASP A 154 -0.37 24.98 -18.32
C ASP A 154 -1.62 24.10 -18.32
N PHE A 155 -2.49 24.28 -17.33
CA PHE A 155 -3.76 23.59 -17.25
C PHE A 155 -4.72 23.97 -18.39
N GLU A 156 -4.81 25.25 -18.73
CA GLU A 156 -5.59 25.70 -19.88
C GLU A 156 -5.02 25.12 -21.19
N THR A 157 -3.70 25.11 -21.34
CA THR A 157 -3.03 24.52 -22.51
C THR A 157 -3.34 23.02 -22.65
N GLU A 158 -3.31 22.28 -21.54
CA GLU A 158 -3.68 20.86 -21.51
C GLU A 158 -5.16 20.66 -21.86
N LEU A 159 -6.06 21.48 -21.30
CA LEU A 159 -7.49 21.41 -21.58
C LEU A 159 -7.82 21.76 -23.03
N GLU A 160 -7.16 22.74 -23.64
CA GLU A 160 -7.29 23.06 -25.07
C GLU A 160 -6.89 21.86 -25.93
N THR A 161 -5.77 21.23 -25.57
CA THR A 161 -5.29 20.02 -26.25
C THR A 161 -6.32 18.90 -26.14
N ILE A 162 -6.80 18.60 -24.94
CA ILE A 162 -7.81 17.55 -24.69
C ILE A 162 -9.14 17.90 -25.39
N GLY A 163 -9.56 19.16 -25.37
CA GLY A 163 -10.79 19.66 -25.98
C GLY A 163 -10.78 19.58 -27.51
N SER A 164 -9.59 19.63 -28.13
CA SER A 164 -9.43 19.49 -29.57
C SER A 164 -9.62 18.04 -30.07
N ILE A 165 -9.44 17.04 -29.20
CA ILE A 165 -9.48 15.63 -29.57
C ILE A 165 -10.94 15.16 -29.67
N ARG A 166 -11.36 14.74 -30.86
CA ARG A 166 -12.67 14.12 -31.10
C ARG A 166 -12.51 12.75 -31.72
N HIS A 167 -12.90 11.71 -30.99
CA HIS A 167 -12.82 10.33 -31.46
C HIS A 167 -13.95 9.49 -30.85
N ARG A 168 -14.52 8.56 -31.64
CA ARG A 168 -15.64 7.69 -31.22
C ARG A 168 -15.39 6.86 -29.96
N ASN A 169 -14.13 6.57 -29.65
CA ASN A 169 -13.72 5.77 -28.49
C ASN A 169 -13.13 6.63 -27.36
N LEU A 170 -13.16 7.96 -27.47
CA LEU A 170 -12.68 8.88 -26.44
C LEU A 170 -13.85 9.71 -25.91
N VAL A 171 -13.85 9.90 -24.60
CA VAL A 171 -14.76 10.85 -23.98
C VAL A 171 -14.38 12.24 -24.47
N THR A 172 -15.37 13.00 -24.94
CA THR A 172 -15.13 14.36 -25.42
C THR A 172 -15.20 15.34 -24.25
N LEU A 173 -14.23 16.24 -24.18
CA LEU A 173 -14.26 17.39 -23.30
C LEU A 173 -15.02 18.52 -23.99
N HIS A 174 -15.93 19.18 -23.27
CA HIS A 174 -16.84 20.13 -23.88
C HIS A 174 -16.83 21.51 -23.25
N GLY A 175 -16.41 21.60 -22.00
CA GLY A 175 -16.19 22.88 -21.36
C GLY A 175 -15.39 22.73 -20.09
N TYR A 176 -14.89 23.84 -19.60
CA TYR A 176 -14.34 23.95 -18.27
C TYR A 176 -14.81 25.26 -17.67
N ALA A 177 -14.90 25.28 -16.34
CA ALA A 177 -15.17 26.47 -15.57
C ALA A 177 -14.09 26.61 -14.51
N LEU A 178 -13.53 27.80 -14.45
CA LEU A 178 -12.70 28.22 -13.34
C LEU A 178 -13.64 28.98 -12.42
N THR A 179 -14.06 28.35 -11.32
CA THR A 179 -14.67 29.11 -10.23
C THR A 179 -13.58 30.05 -9.66
N PRO A 180 -13.88 31.30 -9.26
CA PRO A 180 -12.98 32.19 -8.52
C PRO A 180 -12.89 31.84 -7.03
#